data_AF-A0A7V3NQU3-F1
#
_entry.id   AF-A0A7V3NQU3-F1
#
_cell.length_a   1.000
_cell.length_b   1.000
_cell.length_c   1.000
_cell.angle_alpha   90.00
_cell.angle_beta   90.00
_cell.angle_gamma   90.00
#
_symmetry.space_group_name_H-M   'P 1'
#
loop_
_entity.id
_entity.type
_entity.pdbx_description
1 polymer ?
#
loop_
_entity_poly.entity_id
_entity_poly.type
_entity_poly.pdbx_seq_one_letter_code
_entity_poly.pdbx_strand_id
1 'polypeptide(L)' 'MKIDPRNIEIIDDQMVKLFQDVSGEEKWRLASQMHKSLCQLLEEYLRSQNPEWDNAQIEKEMARRLGYGTD' A
#
# COMPACT_ATOMS: atom_id res chain seq x y z
N MET A 1 16.36 4.37 7.40
CA MET A 1 16.09 5.55 6.55
C MET A 1 16.41 6.81 7.36
N LYS A 2 17.38 7.64 6.95
CA LYS A 2 17.64 8.92 7.64
C LYS A 2 16.67 9.97 7.08
N ILE A 3 15.88 10.60 7.94
CA ILE A 3 15.00 11.70 7.53
C ILE A 3 15.87 12.94 7.29
N ASP A 4 15.86 13.47 6.06
CA ASP A 4 16.49 14.77 5.77
C ASP A 4 15.50 15.87 6.22
N PRO A 5 15.87 16.74 7.16
CA PRO A 5 14.99 17.80 7.65
C PRO A 5 14.64 18.84 6.57
N ARG A 6 15.29 18.82 5.40
CA ARG A 6 14.95 19.66 4.24
C ARG A 6 13.88 19.04 3.35
N ASN A 7 13.57 17.76 3.52
CA ASN A 7 12.54 17.03 2.76
C ASN A 7 11.20 16.99 3.52
N ILE A 8 10.89 18.03 4.30
CA ILE A 8 9.58 18.15 4.94
C ILE A 8 8.60 18.61 3.87
N GLU A 9 7.81 17.68 3.34
CA GLU A 9 6.69 17.99 2.47
C GLU A 9 5.55 18.58 3.31
N ILE A 10 5.29 19.88 3.12
CA ILE A 10 4.15 20.58 3.73
C ILE A 10 2.99 20.50 2.74
N ILE A 11 1.88 19.92 3.18
CA ILE A 11 0.63 19.90 2.41
C ILE A 11 0.08 21.32 2.35
N ASP A 12 -0.27 21.78 1.15
CA ASP A 12 -0.92 23.07 0.93
C ASP A 12 -2.26 23.18 1.69
N ASP A 13 -2.61 24.40 2.13
CA ASP A 13 -3.80 24.67 2.93
C ASP A 13 -5.11 24.30 2.22
N GLN A 14 -5.17 24.41 0.89
CA GLN A 14 -6.34 24.01 0.11
C GLN A 14 -6.52 22.49 0.14
N MET A 15 -5.42 21.74 0.03
CA MET A 15 -5.44 20.28 0.13
C MET A 15 -5.80 19.81 1.55
N VAL A 16 -5.34 20.51 2.60
CA VAL A 16 -5.74 20.21 3.98
C VAL A 16 -7.25 20.32 4.15
N LYS A 17 -7.87 21.40 3.65
CA LYS A 17 -9.33 21.58 3.71
C LYS A 17 -10.07 20.47 2.97
N LEU A 18 -9.63 20.15 1.75
CA LEU A 18 -10.21 19.08 0.97
C LEU A 18 -10.15 17.73 1.71
N PHE A 19 -9.02 17.41 2.35
CA PHE A 19 -8.90 16.17 3.14
C PHE A 19 -9.72 16.18 4.43
N GLN A 20 -9.98 17.35 5.01
CA GLN A 20 -10.87 17.49 6.17
C GLN A 20 -12.34 17.24 5.78
N ASP A 21 -12.75 17.66 4.58
CA ASP A 21 -14.12 17.47 4.08
C ASP A 21 -14.46 16.00 3.76
N VAL A 22 -13.45 15.16 3.53
CA VAL A 22 -13.63 13.72 3.33
C VAL A 22 -14.00 13.03 4.65
N SER A 23 -15.17 12.42 4.70
CA SER A 23 -15.68 11.70 5.88
C SER A 23 -14.76 10.52 6.27
N GLY A 24 -14.82 10.12 7.54
CA GLY A 24 -14.07 8.96 8.01
C GLY A 24 -14.44 7.65 7.30
N GLU A 25 -15.72 7.49 6.95
CA GLU A 25 -16.22 6.33 6.19
C GLU A 25 -15.64 6.32 4.77
N GLU A 26 -15.64 7.48 4.09
CA GLU A 26 -15.10 7.64 2.75
C GLU A 26 -13.59 7.32 2.72
N LYS A 27 -12.85 7.80 3.73
CA LYS A 27 -11.42 7.48 3.93
C LYS A 27 -11.20 5.98 4.08
N TRP A 28 -11.99 5.32 4.93
CA TRP A 28 -11.87 3.87 5.14
C TRP A 28 -12.21 3.07 3.90
N ARG A 29 -13.27 3.47 3.18
CA ARG A 29 -13.69 2.87 1.92
C ARG A 29 -12.56 2.96 0.88
N LEU A 30 -11.98 4.15 0.73
CA LEU A 30 -10.86 4.37 -0.19
C LEU A 30 -9.64 3.53 0.19
N ALA A 31 -9.24 3.56 1.47
CA ALA A 31 -8.09 2.78 1.95
C ALA A 31 -8.29 1.26 1.73
N SER A 32 -9.49 0.74 2.01
CA SER A 32 -9.81 -0.67 1.79
C SER A 32 -9.76 -1.06 0.31
N GLN A 33 -10.29 -0.21 -0.58
CA GLN A 33 -10.22 -0.44 -2.03
C GLN A 33 -8.77 -0.41 -2.53
N MET A 34 -7.99 0.58 -2.11
CA MET A 34 -6.56 0.68 -2.44
C MET A 34 -5.79 -0.57 -1.99
N HIS A 35 -6.05 -1.05 -0.77
CA HIS A 35 -5.40 -2.26 -0.26
C HIS A 35 -5.74 -3.50 -1.09
N LYS A 36 -7.01 -3.70 -1.44
CA LYS A 36 -7.44 -4.82 -2.30
C LYS A 36 -6.76 -4.78 -3.67
N SER A 37 -6.74 -3.60 -4.31
CA SER A 37 -6.07 -3.42 -5.60
C SER A 37 -4.57 -3.68 -5.52
N LEU A 38 -3.92 -3.21 -4.46
CA LEU A 38 -2.49 -3.47 -4.22
C LEU A 38 -2.23 -4.97 -4.10
N CYS A 39 -3.03 -5.70 -3.31
CA CYS A 39 -2.85 -7.14 -3.13
C CYS A 39 -2.99 -7.88 -4.46
N GLN A 40 -4.00 -7.56 -5.25
CA GLN A 40 -4.21 -8.18 -6.56
C GLN A 40 -3.04 -7.92 -7.52
N LEU A 41 -2.64 -6.65 -7.67
CA LEU A 41 -1.53 -6.28 -8.55
C LEU A 41 -0.22 -6.93 -8.13
N LEU A 42 0.04 -7.03 -6.82
CA LEU A 42 1.23 -7.66 -6.31
C LEU A 42 1.22 -9.17 -6.57
N GLU A 43 0.09 -9.86 -6.36
CA GLU A 43 -0.03 -11.28 -6.65
C GLU A 43 0.19 -11.56 -8.13
N GLU A 44 -0.48 -10.82 -9.02
CA GLU A 44 -0.33 -10.94 -10.47
C GLU A 44 1.12 -10.70 -10.91
N TYR A 45 1.76 -9.67 -10.35
CA TYR A 45 3.17 -9.39 -10.58
C TYR A 45 4.05 -10.56 -10.14
N LEU A 46 3.88 -11.08 -8.93
CA LEU A 46 4.68 -12.18 -8.40
C LEU A 46 4.53 -13.45 -9.26
N ARG A 47 3.31 -13.78 -9.70
CA ARG A 47 3.06 -14.90 -10.61
C ARG A 47 3.69 -14.68 -11.99
N SER A 48 3.67 -13.46 -12.51
CA SER A 48 4.30 -13.14 -13.79
C SER A 48 5.82 -13.28 -13.75
N GLN A 49 6.45 -12.92 -12.63
CA GLN A 49 7.90 -12.98 -12.46
C GLN A 49 8.41 -14.36 -12.07
N ASN A 50 7.57 -15.19 -11.46
CA ASN A 50 7.94 -16.53 -10.98
C ASN A 50 6.88 -17.56 -11.40
N PRO A 51 6.78 -17.91 -12.70
CA PRO A 51 5.74 -18.81 -13.22
C PRO A 51 5.82 -20.23 -12.63
N GLU A 52 6.97 -20.62 -12.08
CA GLU A 52 7.24 -21.91 -11.46
C GLU A 52 6.80 -21.99 -9.99
N TRP A 53 6.46 -20.85 -9.37
CA TRP A 53 6.05 -20.84 -7.98
C TRP A 53 4.64 -21.39 -7.79
N ASP A 54 4.48 -22.20 -6.75
CA ASP A 54 3.17 -22.62 -6.29
C ASP A 54 2.46 -21.52 -5.48
N ASN A 55 1.20 -21.77 -5.13
CA ASN A 55 0.40 -20.81 -4.37
C ASN A 55 1.00 -20.53 -2.98
N ALA A 56 1.60 -21.51 -2.32
CA ALA A 56 2.16 -21.34 -0.98
C ALA A 56 3.39 -20.42 -1.00
N GLN A 57 4.22 -20.52 -2.04
CA GLN A 57 5.36 -19.63 -2.26
C GLN A 57 4.90 -18.18 -2.52
N ILE A 58 3.87 -18.01 -3.35
CA ILE A 58 3.28 -16.69 -3.62
C ILE A 58 2.69 -16.08 -2.35
N GLU A 59 1.90 -16.84 -1.59
CA GLU A 59 1.29 -16.39 -0.32
C GLU A 59 2.35 -15.98 0.70
N LYS A 60 3.42 -16.76 0.84
CA LYS A 60 4.54 -16.44 1.74
C LYS A 60 5.19 -15.11 1.37
N GLU A 61 5.46 -14.88 0.08
CA GLU A 61 6.09 -13.65 -0.38
C GLU A 61 5.13 -12.44 -0.28
N MET A 62 3.84 -12.64 -0.54
CA MET A 62 2.79 -11.66 -0.29
C MET A 62 2.79 -11.21 1.18
N ALA A 63 2.76 -12.17 2.12
CA ALA A 63 2.79 -11.90 3.55
C ALA A 63 4.05 -11.13 3.96
N ARG A 64 5.23 -11.53 3.44
CA ARG A 64 6.50 -10.85 3.70
C ARG A 64 6.48 -9.39 3.25
N ARG A 65 5.93 -9.09 2.07
CA ARG A 65 5.90 -7.72 1.51
C ARG A 65 4.85 -6.83 2.16
N LEU A 66 3.65 -7.36 2.38
CA LEU A 66 2.54 -6.61 2.99
C LEU A 66 2.74 -6.41 4.49
N GLY A 67 3.40 -7.37 5.16
CA GLY A 67 3.72 -7.31 6.59
C GLY A 67 5.02 -6.57 6.93
N TYR A 68 5.62 -5.81 5.99
CA TYR A 68 6.91 -5.12 6.21
C TYR A 68 8.07 -6.04 6.67
N GLY A 69 8.00 -7.35 6.42
CA GLY A 69 9.04 -8.31 6.78
C GLY A 69 9.10 -8.72 8.25
N THR A 70 8.01 -8.60 9.02
CA THR A 70 7.93 -9.24 10.35
C THR A 70 7.65 -10.72 10.20
N ASP A 71 8.73 -11.51 10.15
CA ASP A 71 8.75 -12.94 10.52
C ASP A 71 8.72 -13.11 12.04
#